data_AF-A0A285LXG2-F1
#
_entry.id   AF-A0A285LXG2-F1
#
_cell.length_a   1.000
_cell.length_b   1.000
_cell.length_c   1.000
_cell.angle_alpha   90.00
_cell.angle_beta   90.00
_cell.angle_gamma   90.00
#
_symmetry.space_group_name_H-M   'P 1'
#
loop_
_entity.id
_entity.type
_entity.pdbx_description
1 polymer ?
#
loop_
_entity_poly.entity_id
_entity_poly.type
_entity_poly.pdbx_seq_one_letter_code
_entity_poly.pdbx_strand_id
1 'polypeptide(L)'
;MSIPTVPGHPGAPPGYAWRCVWPESRAIGWSVASLAALVGGAACSVVGMVFGNRSVVGIGGLLLLLGGIAALTYFVMGIEDRPEVRAGDAENTFVLRYFPVRLAPVLAGLAAVAVAALWLGVLARELESTLCGIALLVALLLLTGLTLSYRRTARLSFSPDAIRITTRNFDWEFPWDAAHFAAGFDPKGAETIEIRCPRDAVTTRRTPRRTPTHLRPPADSLDGPWKITPIMWGVRPNSLYSTMTHLRAAPELRAALTRPQLTAMLTPPPWGTRRTLHLDPALALDLE
;
A
#
# COMPACT_ATOMS: atom_id res chain seq x y z
N MET A 1 -8.97 17.69 -18.63
CA MET A 1 -9.81 17.84 -17.43
C MET A 1 -8.93 18.26 -16.25
N SER A 2 -9.40 19.18 -15.41
CA SER A 2 -8.70 19.55 -14.17
C SER A 2 -8.81 18.42 -13.14
N ILE A 3 -7.72 18.10 -12.45
CA ILE A 3 -7.73 17.09 -11.38
C ILE A 3 -8.59 17.64 -10.22
N PRO A 4 -9.60 16.90 -9.74
CA PRO A 4 -10.42 17.34 -8.62
C PRO A 4 -9.58 17.57 -7.35
N THR A 5 -9.84 18.67 -6.65
CA THR A 5 -9.10 19.05 -5.44
C THR A 5 -10.02 19.37 -4.28
N VAL A 6 -9.59 19.04 -3.06
CA VAL A 6 -10.23 19.49 -1.82
C VAL A 6 -9.19 20.11 -0.88
N PRO A 7 -9.62 20.90 0.11
CA PRO A 7 -8.74 21.35 1.18
C PRO A 7 -7.99 20.18 1.82
N GLY A 8 -6.71 20.40 2.15
CA GLY A 8 -5.92 19.43 2.89
C GLY A 8 -6.41 19.20 4.32
N HIS A 9 -5.79 18.25 5.01
CA HIS A 9 -6.02 18.05 6.44
C HIS A 9 -5.65 19.31 7.25
N PRO A 10 -6.37 19.65 8.33
CA PRO A 10 -5.97 20.72 9.24
C PRO A 10 -4.50 20.57 9.68
N GLY A 11 -3.75 21.67 9.62
CA GLY A 11 -2.30 21.69 9.90
C GLY A 11 -1.40 21.56 8.66
N ALA A 12 -1.96 21.33 7.48
CA ALA A 12 -1.23 21.46 6.22
C ALA A 12 -0.87 22.95 5.95
N PRO A 13 0.24 23.24 5.26
CA PRO A 13 0.68 24.60 4.99
C PRO A 13 -0.28 25.34 4.04
N PRO A 14 -0.28 26.69 4.06
CA PRO A 14 -1.09 27.49 3.15
C PRO A 14 -0.84 27.14 1.68
N GLY A 15 -1.91 27.09 0.88
CA GLY A 15 -1.82 26.73 -0.54
C GLY A 15 -1.70 25.23 -0.83
N TYR A 16 -1.63 24.37 0.20
CA TYR A 16 -1.73 22.92 0.01
C TYR A 16 -3.16 22.52 -0.35
N ALA A 17 -3.31 21.82 -1.47
CA ALA A 17 -4.57 21.22 -1.91
C ALA A 17 -4.38 19.72 -2.14
N TRP A 18 -5.28 18.92 -1.58
CA TRP A 18 -5.28 17.49 -1.77
C TRP A 18 -5.96 17.15 -3.11
N ARG A 19 -5.27 16.40 -3.96
CA ARG A 19 -5.68 16.06 -5.32
C ARG A 19 -6.16 14.62 -5.39
N CYS A 20 -7.34 14.41 -5.96
CA CYS A 20 -7.90 13.09 -6.20
C CYS A 20 -7.53 12.63 -7.62
N VAL A 21 -6.45 11.87 -7.76
CA VAL A 21 -5.99 11.37 -9.07
C VAL A 21 -6.38 9.92 -9.29
N TRP A 22 -6.40 9.12 -8.23
CA TRP A 22 -6.89 7.76 -8.26
C TRP A 22 -8.25 7.66 -7.57
N PRO A 23 -9.17 6.84 -8.11
CA PRO A 23 -10.43 6.56 -7.43
C PRO A 23 -10.13 5.88 -6.10
N GLU A 24 -10.58 6.47 -4.99
CA GLU A 24 -10.53 5.80 -3.70
C GLU A 24 -11.70 4.84 -3.61
N SER A 25 -11.54 3.67 -4.24
CA SER A 25 -12.39 2.55 -3.89
C SER A 25 -12.04 2.15 -2.46
N ARG A 26 -13.03 2.15 -1.57
CA ARG A 26 -12.84 1.75 -0.17
C ARG A 26 -12.60 0.25 -0.11
N ALA A 27 -11.44 -0.24 -0.53
CA ALA A 27 -11.06 -1.66 -0.60
C ALA A 27 -12.24 -2.59 -0.96
N ILE A 28 -13.08 -2.17 -1.93
CA ILE A 28 -14.36 -2.83 -2.23
C ILE A 28 -14.07 -4.28 -2.63
N GLY A 29 -13.02 -4.50 -3.43
CA GLY A 29 -12.57 -5.84 -3.80
C GLY A 29 -12.24 -6.74 -2.60
N TRP A 30 -11.59 -6.22 -1.55
CA TRP A 30 -11.30 -7.01 -0.35
C TRP A 30 -12.55 -7.31 0.47
N SER A 31 -13.49 -6.36 0.57
CA SER A 31 -14.76 -6.58 1.25
C SER A 31 -15.63 -7.61 0.52
N VAL A 32 -15.68 -7.55 -0.81
CA VAL A 32 -16.40 -8.52 -1.65
C VAL A 32 -15.74 -9.90 -1.58
N ALA A 33 -14.41 -9.98 -1.66
CA ALA A 33 -13.68 -11.23 -1.52
C ALA A 33 -13.86 -11.86 -0.13
N SER A 34 -13.83 -11.04 0.94
CA SER A 34 -14.07 -11.50 2.31
C SER A 34 -15.49 -12.04 2.46
N LEU A 35 -16.48 -11.32 1.94
CA LEU A 35 -17.88 -11.73 1.96
C LEU A 35 -18.09 -13.03 1.16
N ALA A 36 -17.51 -13.13 -0.03
CA ALA A 36 -17.57 -14.34 -0.85
C ALA A 36 -16.94 -15.56 -0.13
N ALA A 37 -15.81 -15.36 0.54
CA ALA A 37 -15.17 -16.41 1.33
C ALA A 37 -16.04 -16.84 2.53
N LEU A 38 -16.66 -15.89 3.23
CA LEU A 38 -17.57 -16.17 4.34
C LEU A 38 -18.82 -16.95 3.88
N VAL A 39 -19.47 -16.47 2.82
CA VAL A 39 -20.69 -17.11 2.27
C VAL A 39 -20.36 -18.49 1.70
N GLY A 40 -19.30 -18.60 0.91
CA GLY A 40 -18.84 -19.88 0.34
C GLY A 40 -18.43 -20.88 1.41
N GLY A 41 -17.73 -20.42 2.45
CA GLY A 41 -17.34 -21.24 3.60
C GLY A 41 -18.54 -21.74 4.41
N ALA A 42 -19.53 -20.88 4.65
CA ALA A 42 -20.78 -21.27 5.30
C ALA A 42 -21.55 -22.31 4.47
N ALA A 43 -21.69 -22.08 3.16
CA ALA A 43 -22.38 -23.00 2.26
C ALA A 43 -21.69 -24.38 2.21
N CYS A 44 -20.36 -24.42 2.08
CA CYS A 44 -19.59 -25.66 2.13
C CYS A 44 -19.79 -26.38 3.47
N SER A 45 -19.75 -25.66 4.59
CA SER A 45 -19.93 -26.27 5.91
C SER A 45 -21.32 -26.93 6.05
N VAL A 46 -22.38 -26.25 5.59
CA VAL A 46 -23.75 -26.78 5.62
C VAL A 46 -23.90 -27.99 4.71
N VAL A 47 -23.42 -27.92 3.47
CA VAL A 47 -23.46 -29.05 2.52
C VAL A 47 -22.69 -30.24 3.07
N GLY A 48 -21.48 -30.02 3.58
CA GLY A 48 -20.66 -31.06 4.19
C GLY A 48 -21.35 -31.74 5.37
N MET A 49 -22.03 -30.97 6.23
CA MET A 49 -22.80 -31.53 7.36
C MET A 49 -24.00 -32.35 6.87
N VAL A 50 -24.77 -31.85 5.89
CA VAL A 50 -25.96 -32.53 5.35
C VAL A 50 -25.60 -33.86 4.69
N PHE A 51 -24.50 -33.92 3.93
CA PHE A 51 -24.06 -35.13 3.23
C PHE A 51 -23.07 -35.99 4.03
N GLY A 52 -22.79 -35.64 5.30
CA GLY A 52 -21.84 -36.37 6.15
C GLY A 52 -20.39 -36.34 5.64
N ASN A 53 -20.04 -35.41 4.76
CA ASN A 53 -18.71 -35.29 4.17
C ASN A 53 -17.82 -34.36 5.01
N ARG A 54 -17.01 -34.96 5.89
CA ARG A 54 -16.13 -34.25 6.83
C ARG A 54 -15.11 -33.35 6.14
N SER A 55 -14.59 -33.75 4.98
CA SER A 55 -13.61 -32.96 4.23
C SER A 55 -14.22 -31.64 3.72
N VAL A 56 -15.48 -31.68 3.26
CA VAL A 56 -16.22 -30.49 2.81
C VAL A 56 -16.50 -29.54 3.98
N VAL A 57 -16.80 -30.07 5.17
CA VAL A 57 -16.92 -29.26 6.40
C VAL A 57 -15.59 -28.60 6.76
N GLY A 58 -14.47 -29.32 6.64
CA GLY A 58 -13.13 -28.79 6.87
C GLY A 58 -12.76 -27.63 5.95
N ILE A 59 -13.04 -27.76 4.65
CA ILE A 59 -12.86 -26.70 3.66
C ILE A 59 -13.74 -25.48 4.00
N GLY A 60 -14.99 -25.72 4.39
CA GLY A 60 -15.92 -24.67 4.81
C GLY A 60 -15.40 -23.86 6.01
N GLY A 61 -14.90 -24.55 7.03
CA GLY A 61 -14.28 -23.92 8.20
C GLY A 61 -13.04 -23.07 7.87
N LEU A 62 -12.19 -23.56 6.96
CA LEU A 62 -11.00 -22.83 6.51
C LEU A 62 -11.36 -21.55 5.74
N LEU A 63 -12.36 -21.62 4.86
CA LEU A 63 -12.88 -20.46 4.14
C LEU A 63 -13.51 -19.41 5.09
N LEU A 64 -14.26 -19.86 6.10
CA LEU A 64 -14.83 -18.97 7.12
C LEU A 64 -13.74 -18.25 7.91
N LEU A 65 -12.68 -18.95 8.32
CA LEU A 65 -11.55 -18.35 9.00
C LEU A 65 -10.85 -17.31 8.11
N LEU A 66 -10.54 -17.66 6.86
CA LEU A 66 -9.90 -16.75 5.89
C LEU A 66 -10.76 -15.50 5.65
N GLY A 67 -12.07 -15.68 5.44
CA GLY A 67 -13.02 -14.58 5.24
C GLY A 67 -13.13 -13.67 6.47
N GLY A 68 -13.17 -14.26 7.68
CA GLY A 68 -13.22 -13.51 8.94
C GLY A 68 -11.95 -12.69 9.19
N ILE A 69 -10.78 -13.26 8.90
CA ILE A 69 -9.48 -12.57 9.01
C ILE A 69 -9.38 -11.43 8.01
N ALA A 70 -9.81 -11.65 6.77
CA ALA A 70 -9.80 -10.61 5.75
C ALA A 70 -10.75 -9.45 6.11
N ALA A 71 -11.93 -9.76 6.64
CA ALA A 71 -12.88 -8.76 7.14
C ALA A 71 -12.36 -7.98 8.36
N LEU A 72 -11.74 -8.67 9.34
CA LEU A 72 -11.13 -8.03 10.50
C LEU A 72 -9.94 -7.16 10.10
N THR A 73 -9.10 -7.64 9.20
CA THR A 73 -8.00 -6.86 8.64
C THR A 73 -8.54 -5.60 7.98
N TYR A 74 -9.58 -5.71 7.16
CA TYR A 74 -10.22 -4.56 6.53
C TYR A 74 -10.69 -3.54 7.57
N PHE A 75 -11.36 -4.00 8.64
CA PHE A 75 -11.83 -3.14 9.71
C PHE A 75 -10.67 -2.41 10.39
N VAL A 76 -9.60 -3.11 10.74
CA VAL A 76 -8.40 -2.54 11.38
C VAL A 76 -7.67 -1.58 10.44
N MET A 77 -7.53 -1.91 9.16
CA MET A 77 -6.93 -1.04 8.15
C MET A 77 -7.80 0.19 7.82
N GLY A 78 -9.09 0.14 8.12
CA GLY A 78 -10.01 1.27 7.95
C GLY A 78 -9.91 2.32 9.07
N ILE A 79 -9.35 1.97 10.24
CA ILE A 79 -9.23 2.85 11.40
C ILE A 79 -7.95 3.69 11.25
N GLU A 80 -8.11 4.85 10.61
CA GLU A 80 -7.16 5.96 10.48
C GLU A 80 -5.71 5.63 10.08
N ASP A 81 -5.48 5.68 8.78
CA ASP A 81 -4.14 5.74 8.19
C ASP A 81 -3.41 7.04 8.57
N ARG A 82 -2.66 7.01 9.67
CA ARG A 82 -1.72 8.08 10.00
C ARG A 82 -0.31 7.71 9.52
N PRO A 83 0.25 8.43 8.54
CA PRO A 83 1.61 8.18 8.09
C PRO A 83 2.60 8.47 9.22
N GLU A 84 3.49 7.52 9.53
CA GLU A 84 4.53 7.75 10.53
C GLU A 84 5.69 8.54 9.91
N VAL A 85 5.68 9.86 10.09
CA VAL A 85 6.79 10.74 9.74
C VAL A 85 7.83 10.73 10.87
N ARG A 86 9.09 10.43 10.56
CA ARG A 86 10.23 10.55 11.49
C ARG A 86 11.19 11.64 11.04
N ALA A 87 11.89 12.26 11.97
CA ALA A 87 13.04 13.11 11.62
C ALA A 87 14.16 12.24 11.01
N GLY A 88 14.85 12.78 10.01
CA GLY A 88 16.05 12.22 9.42
C GLY A 88 17.31 12.66 10.15
N ASP A 89 18.47 12.30 9.60
CA ASP A 89 19.78 12.56 10.21
C ASP A 89 20.25 14.01 10.01
N ALA A 90 19.71 14.71 9.01
CA ALA A 90 19.98 16.12 8.73
C ALA A 90 18.79 17.00 9.13
N GLU A 91 19.07 18.28 9.42
CA GLU A 91 18.03 19.28 9.67
C GLU A 91 17.02 19.32 8.52
N ASN A 92 15.73 19.43 8.87
CA ASN A 92 14.60 19.50 7.93
C ASN A 92 14.50 18.33 6.94
N THR A 93 15.17 17.21 7.24
CA THR A 93 14.95 15.96 6.52
C THR A 93 13.91 15.13 7.26
N PHE A 94 12.92 14.62 6.53
CA PHE A 94 11.88 13.76 7.08
C PHE A 94 11.84 12.42 6.36
N VAL A 95 11.66 11.35 7.11
CA VAL A 95 11.71 9.98 6.59
C VAL A 95 10.42 9.25 6.90
N LEU A 96 9.77 8.76 5.86
CA LEU A 96 8.74 7.74 5.95
C LEU A 96 9.39 6.36 5.85
N ARG A 97 9.01 5.48 6.77
CA ARG A 97 9.47 4.08 6.77
C ARG A 97 8.34 3.18 6.36
N TYR A 98 8.67 2.03 5.76
CA TYR A 98 7.67 1.00 5.56
C TYR A 98 7.07 0.57 6.89
N PHE A 99 5.76 0.74 7.02
CA PHE A 99 5.01 0.44 8.23
C PHE A 99 4.14 -0.79 7.99
N PRO A 100 4.57 -1.99 8.42
CA PRO A 100 3.85 -3.23 8.16
C PRO A 100 2.65 -3.43 9.09
N VAL A 101 2.24 -2.44 9.88
CA VAL A 101 1.12 -2.59 10.83
C VAL A 101 -0.17 -2.95 10.10
N ARG A 102 -0.32 -2.55 8.85
CA ARG A 102 -1.41 -2.99 7.96
C ARG A 102 -1.41 -4.50 7.67
N LEU A 103 -0.25 -5.15 7.71
CA LEU A 103 -0.11 -6.59 7.49
C LEU A 103 -0.14 -7.41 8.78
N ALA A 104 0.03 -6.80 9.96
CA ALA A 104 0.09 -7.54 11.22
C ALA A 104 -1.19 -8.36 11.51
N PRO A 105 -2.42 -7.83 11.32
CA PRO A 105 -3.65 -8.62 11.45
C PRO A 105 -3.75 -9.75 10.42
N VAL A 106 -3.33 -9.49 9.17
CA VAL A 106 -3.30 -10.52 8.10
C VAL A 106 -2.37 -11.65 8.47
N LEU A 107 -1.15 -11.33 8.91
CA LEU A 107 -0.15 -12.31 9.29
C LEU A 107 -0.61 -13.11 10.53
N ALA A 108 -1.18 -12.45 11.53
CA ALA A 108 -1.73 -13.12 12.71
C ALA A 108 -2.88 -14.06 12.35
N GLY A 109 -3.78 -13.62 11.46
CA GLY A 109 -4.86 -14.47 10.98
C GLY A 109 -4.35 -15.65 10.15
N LEU A 110 -3.47 -15.43 9.18
CA LEU A 110 -2.85 -16.52 8.42
C LEU A 110 -2.15 -17.53 9.32
N ALA A 111 -1.48 -17.07 10.39
CA ALA A 111 -0.90 -17.94 11.40
C ALA A 111 -1.97 -18.80 12.10
N ALA A 112 -3.08 -18.18 12.52
CA ALA A 112 -4.18 -18.89 13.16
C ALA A 112 -4.80 -19.96 12.24
N VAL A 113 -5.02 -19.64 10.95
CA VAL A 113 -5.53 -20.63 9.96
C VAL A 113 -4.53 -21.76 9.76
N ALA A 114 -3.25 -21.45 9.64
CA ALA A 114 -2.21 -22.46 9.43
C ALA A 114 -2.14 -23.45 10.61
N VAL A 115 -2.17 -22.93 11.85
CA VAL A 115 -2.19 -23.74 13.07
C VAL A 115 -3.48 -24.56 13.18
N ALA A 116 -4.63 -23.98 12.86
CA ALA A 116 -5.91 -24.69 12.88
C ALA A 116 -5.94 -25.83 11.86
N ALA A 117 -5.47 -25.61 10.63
CA ALA A 117 -5.40 -26.63 9.59
C ALA A 117 -4.47 -27.79 9.98
N LEU A 118 -3.30 -27.46 10.56
CA LEU A 118 -2.37 -28.44 11.11
C LEU A 118 -3.01 -29.27 12.23
N TRP A 119 -3.64 -28.61 13.19
CA TRP A 119 -4.27 -29.26 14.33
C TRP A 119 -5.41 -30.19 13.90
N LEU A 120 -6.26 -29.74 12.98
CA LEU A 120 -7.33 -30.54 12.38
C LEU A 120 -6.77 -31.76 11.62
N GLY A 121 -5.71 -31.57 10.83
CA GLY A 121 -5.05 -32.67 10.13
C GLY A 121 -4.50 -33.73 11.08
N VAL A 122 -3.88 -33.32 12.18
CA VAL A 122 -3.37 -34.25 13.21
C VAL A 122 -4.51 -35.02 13.89
N LEU A 123 -5.58 -34.32 14.31
CA LEU A 123 -6.72 -34.97 14.99
C LEU A 123 -7.50 -35.92 14.07
N ALA A 124 -7.72 -35.52 12.81
CA ALA A 124 -8.47 -36.30 11.84
C ALA A 124 -7.61 -37.37 11.14
N ARG A 125 -6.28 -37.37 11.38
CA ARG A 125 -5.30 -38.17 10.63
C ARG A 125 -5.37 -37.95 9.12
N GLU A 126 -5.67 -36.71 8.72
CA GLU A 126 -5.79 -36.29 7.33
C GLU A 126 -4.49 -35.62 6.87
N LEU A 127 -3.85 -36.23 5.88
CA LEU A 127 -2.59 -35.74 5.32
C LEU A 127 -2.75 -34.38 4.64
N GLU A 128 -3.85 -34.17 3.92
CA GLU A 128 -4.11 -32.96 3.14
C GLU A 128 -4.19 -31.70 4.02
N SER A 129 -4.98 -31.75 5.09
CA SER A 129 -5.12 -30.67 6.08
C SER A 129 -3.78 -30.35 6.75
N THR A 130 -3.00 -31.39 7.05
CA THR A 130 -1.65 -31.25 7.62
C THR A 130 -0.70 -30.55 6.65
N LEU A 131 -0.64 -30.99 5.39
CA LEU A 131 0.21 -30.38 4.36
C LEU A 131 -0.20 -28.94 4.04
N CYS A 132 -1.50 -28.65 4.02
CA CYS A 132 -2.03 -27.30 3.83
C CYS A 132 -1.56 -26.35 4.95
N GLY A 133 -1.68 -26.76 6.22
CA GLY A 133 -1.21 -25.95 7.34
C GLY A 133 0.32 -25.75 7.33
N ILE A 134 1.11 -26.77 6.96
CA ILE A 134 2.57 -26.61 6.77
C ILE A 134 2.86 -25.59 5.66
N ALA A 135 2.21 -25.71 4.50
CA ALA A 135 2.41 -24.79 3.39
C ALA A 135 2.07 -23.34 3.76
N LEU A 136 0.97 -23.13 4.50
CA LEU A 136 0.57 -21.82 5.01
C LEU A 136 1.59 -21.26 6.02
N LEU A 137 2.14 -22.08 6.92
CA LEU A 137 3.22 -21.65 7.83
C LEU A 137 4.48 -21.23 7.07
N VAL A 138 4.91 -22.00 6.06
CA VAL A 138 6.07 -21.66 5.24
C VAL A 138 5.83 -20.34 4.50
N ALA A 139 4.66 -20.16 3.90
CA ALA A 139 4.27 -18.92 3.24
C ALA A 139 4.28 -17.73 4.23
N LEU A 140 3.75 -17.92 5.44
CA LEU A 140 3.75 -16.91 6.50
C LEU A 140 5.18 -16.50 6.90
N LEU A 141 6.08 -17.47 7.09
CA LEU A 141 7.48 -17.20 7.43
C LEU A 141 8.19 -16.43 6.32
N LEU A 142 7.97 -16.80 5.05
CA LEU A 142 8.49 -16.09 3.90
C LEU A 142 7.96 -14.65 3.83
N LEU A 143 6.65 -14.45 3.98
CA LEU A 143 6.03 -13.12 3.98
C LEU A 143 6.53 -12.25 5.14
N THR A 144 6.69 -12.83 6.33
CA THR A 144 7.22 -12.12 7.50
C THR A 144 8.68 -11.72 7.27
N GLY A 145 9.51 -12.64 6.77
CA GLY A 145 10.90 -12.35 6.42
C GLY A 145 11.03 -11.26 5.36
N LEU A 146 10.19 -11.29 4.32
CA LEU A 146 10.10 -10.25 3.31
C LEU A 146 9.70 -8.90 3.93
N THR A 147 8.68 -8.88 4.77
CA THR A 147 8.16 -7.69 5.45
C THR A 147 9.23 -7.05 6.32
N LEU A 148 9.95 -7.85 7.11
CA LEU A 148 11.06 -7.38 7.96
C LEU A 148 12.23 -6.85 7.12
N SER A 149 12.55 -7.51 6.01
CA SER A 149 13.57 -7.06 5.05
C SER A 149 13.23 -5.69 4.45
N TYR A 150 11.97 -5.49 4.03
CA TYR A 150 11.50 -4.20 3.55
C TYR A 150 11.47 -3.15 4.66
N ARG A 151 11.01 -3.48 5.87
CA ARG A 151 10.99 -2.54 7.01
C ARG A 151 12.37 -1.95 7.32
N ARG A 152 13.44 -2.74 7.15
CA ARG A 152 14.82 -2.28 7.38
C ARG A 152 15.34 -1.34 6.29
N THR A 153 14.90 -1.49 5.06
CA THR A 153 15.52 -0.88 3.87
C THR A 153 14.64 0.17 3.17
N ALA A 154 13.32 0.05 3.26
CA ALA A 154 12.37 0.92 2.60
C ALA A 154 12.22 2.25 3.34
N ARG A 155 12.70 3.32 2.72
CA ARG A 155 12.70 4.70 3.23
C ARG A 155 12.32 5.65 2.09
N LEU A 156 11.44 6.58 2.39
CA LEU A 156 11.15 7.72 1.53
C LEU A 156 11.52 8.97 2.32
N SER A 157 12.57 9.65 1.88
CA SER A 157 13.11 10.83 2.53
C SER A 157 12.74 12.08 1.73
N PHE A 158 12.25 13.08 2.45
CA PHE A 158 12.03 14.44 1.97
C PHE A 158 13.12 15.31 2.59
N SER A 159 14.10 15.73 1.79
CA SER A 159 15.05 16.77 2.19
C SER A 159 14.73 18.07 1.46
N PRO A 160 15.33 19.21 1.86
CA PRO A 160 15.12 20.49 1.18
C PRO A 160 15.49 20.44 -0.32
N ASP A 161 16.54 19.69 -0.66
CA ASP A 161 17.13 19.68 -2.02
C ASP A 161 16.61 18.55 -2.90
N ALA A 162 16.20 17.42 -2.30
CA ALA A 162 15.85 16.23 -3.05
C ALA A 162 14.77 15.36 -2.37
N ILE A 163 14.19 14.48 -3.18
CA ILE A 163 13.45 13.32 -2.70
C ILE A 163 14.28 12.07 -2.91
N ARG A 164 14.52 11.32 -1.83
CA ARG A 164 15.27 10.06 -1.88
C ARG A 164 14.38 8.88 -1.57
N ILE A 165 14.38 7.90 -2.48
CA ILE A 165 13.64 6.66 -2.37
C ILE A 165 14.64 5.52 -2.25
N THR A 166 14.69 4.91 -1.08
CA THR A 166 15.57 3.77 -0.80
C THR A 166 14.73 2.53 -0.52
N THR A 167 15.10 1.41 -1.11
CA THR A 167 14.60 0.07 -0.82
C THR A 167 15.75 -0.94 -0.93
N ARG A 168 15.52 -2.21 -0.61
CA ARG A 168 16.51 -3.28 -0.88
C ARG A 168 16.84 -3.47 -2.36
N ASN A 169 16.00 -2.99 -3.28
CA ASN A 169 16.08 -3.23 -4.71
C ASN A 169 16.59 -2.00 -5.50
N PHE A 170 16.51 -0.81 -4.92
CA PHE A 170 16.93 0.44 -5.56
C PHE A 170 17.10 1.55 -4.53
N ASP A 171 18.02 2.47 -4.82
CA ASP A 171 18.25 3.67 -4.04
C ASP A 171 18.45 4.82 -5.01
N TRP A 172 17.41 5.65 -5.15
CA TRP A 172 17.33 6.74 -6.10
C TRP A 172 17.13 8.04 -5.35
N GLU A 173 17.81 9.08 -5.79
CA GLU A 173 17.65 10.42 -5.28
C GLU A 173 17.42 11.37 -6.45
N PHE A 174 16.32 12.10 -6.36
CA PHE A 174 15.83 13.00 -7.40
C PHE A 174 15.87 14.43 -6.86
N PRO A 175 16.62 15.34 -7.48
CA PRO A 175 16.56 16.76 -7.13
C PRO A 175 15.16 17.28 -7.45
N TRP A 176 14.57 18.04 -6.51
CA TRP A 176 13.17 18.48 -6.64
C TRP A 176 12.92 19.28 -7.91
N ASP A 177 13.89 20.13 -8.28
CA ASP A 177 13.71 21.08 -9.36
C ASP A 177 13.70 20.38 -10.75
N ALA A 178 14.36 19.22 -10.86
CA ALA A 178 14.35 18.40 -12.07
C ALA A 178 13.25 17.33 -12.10
N ALA A 179 12.65 17.01 -10.95
CA ALA A 179 11.65 15.95 -10.81
C ALA A 179 10.23 16.43 -11.17
N HIS A 180 9.56 15.74 -12.09
CA HIS A 180 8.13 15.90 -12.39
C HIS A 180 7.36 14.67 -11.95
N PHE A 181 6.17 14.85 -11.38
CA PHE A 181 5.34 13.77 -10.90
C PHE A 181 4.09 13.63 -11.77
N ALA A 182 3.80 12.41 -12.17
CA ALA A 182 2.58 12.03 -12.86
C ALA A 182 1.95 10.82 -12.15
N ALA A 183 0.63 10.71 -12.25
CA ALA A 183 -0.06 9.52 -11.82
C ALA A 183 0.03 8.43 -12.89
N GLY A 184 0.27 7.20 -12.47
CA GLY A 184 0.24 6.04 -13.33
C GLY A 184 -0.22 4.79 -12.59
N PHE A 185 -0.15 3.66 -13.29
CA PHE A 185 -0.41 2.34 -12.75
C PHE A 185 0.74 1.39 -13.10
N ASP A 186 0.96 0.39 -12.25
CA ASP A 186 1.79 -0.75 -12.62
C ASP A 186 1.02 -1.73 -13.53
N PRO A 187 1.69 -2.72 -14.15
CA PRO A 187 1.01 -3.71 -14.99
C PRO A 187 -0.04 -4.57 -14.27
N LYS A 188 -0.09 -4.52 -12.93
CA LYS A 188 -1.04 -5.25 -12.09
C LYS A 188 -2.19 -4.36 -11.62
N GLY A 189 -2.26 -3.10 -12.09
CA GLY A 189 -3.27 -2.13 -11.73
C GLY A 189 -3.06 -1.45 -10.37
N ALA A 190 -1.90 -1.61 -9.72
CA ALA A 190 -1.59 -0.89 -8.49
C ALA A 190 -1.25 0.57 -8.80
N GLU A 191 -1.70 1.49 -7.94
CA GLU A 191 -1.43 2.92 -8.11
C GLU A 191 0.06 3.21 -7.95
N THR A 192 0.62 3.94 -8.92
CA THR A 192 2.05 4.30 -8.91
C THR A 192 2.25 5.77 -9.19
N ILE A 193 3.21 6.39 -8.52
CA ILE A 193 3.68 7.72 -8.90
C ILE A 193 4.82 7.52 -9.90
N GLU A 194 4.61 8.05 -11.10
CA GLU A 194 5.64 8.14 -12.13
C GLU A 194 6.45 9.41 -11.89
N ILE A 195 7.76 9.25 -11.75
CA ILE A 195 8.71 10.35 -11.59
C ILE A 195 9.43 10.49 -12.92
N ARG A 196 9.32 11.65 -13.57
CA ARG A 196 10.13 12.01 -14.72
C ARG A 196 11.24 12.95 -14.27
N CYS A 197 12.48 12.63 -14.59
CA CYS A 197 13.67 13.35 -14.18
C CYS A 197 14.78 13.05 -15.19
N PRO A 198 15.58 14.01 -15.66
CA PRO A 198 16.74 13.72 -16.47
C PRO A 198 17.63 12.68 -15.80
N ARG A 199 17.99 11.61 -16.53
CA ARG A 199 18.69 10.44 -15.97
C ARG A 199 20.05 10.79 -15.38
N ASP A 200 20.71 11.80 -15.93
CA ASP A 200 21.98 12.36 -15.43
C ASP A 200 21.82 13.15 -14.12
N ALA A 201 20.64 13.73 -13.87
CA ALA A 201 20.31 14.38 -12.60
C ALA A 201 19.95 13.39 -11.48
N VAL A 202 19.58 12.14 -11.81
CA VAL A 202 19.20 11.12 -10.83
C VAL A 202 20.43 10.45 -10.23
N THR A 203 20.64 10.65 -8.92
CA THR A 203 21.69 9.90 -8.21
C THR A 203 21.19 8.49 -7.89
N THR A 204 21.80 7.49 -8.52
CA THR A 204 21.49 6.06 -8.27
C THR A 204 22.62 5.40 -7.48
N ARG A 205 22.28 4.83 -6.32
CA ARG A 205 23.24 4.11 -5.46
C ARG A 205 23.05 2.60 -5.56
N ARG A 206 24.14 1.85 -5.32
CA ARG A 206 24.13 0.39 -5.40
C ARG A 206 23.31 -0.20 -4.26
N THR A 207 22.42 -1.12 -4.61
CA THR A 207 21.62 -1.90 -3.66
C THR A 207 21.96 -3.39 -3.72
N PRO A 208 21.68 -4.18 -2.65
CA PRO A 208 22.00 -5.60 -2.61
C PRO A 208 21.21 -6.45 -3.62
N ARG A 209 20.04 -5.96 -4.08
CA ARG A 209 19.23 -6.65 -5.09
C ARG A 209 19.07 -5.80 -6.35
N ARG A 210 18.80 -6.49 -7.46
CA ARG A 210 18.48 -5.88 -8.75
C ARG A 210 17.08 -5.26 -8.70
N THR A 211 16.97 -4.02 -9.17
CA THR A 211 15.67 -3.35 -9.30
C THR A 211 14.81 -4.06 -10.36
N PRO A 212 13.54 -4.33 -10.08
CA PRO A 212 12.59 -4.84 -11.07
C PRO A 212 12.51 -3.95 -12.32
N THR A 213 12.38 -4.57 -13.50
CA THR A 213 12.35 -3.88 -14.79
C THR A 213 11.17 -2.91 -14.92
N HIS A 214 9.99 -3.28 -14.44
CA HIS A 214 8.78 -2.45 -14.48
C HIS A 214 8.83 -1.18 -13.62
N LEU A 215 9.82 -1.05 -12.72
CA LEU A 215 10.03 0.15 -11.90
C LEU A 215 11.10 1.08 -12.49
N ARG A 216 11.92 0.56 -13.41
CA ARG A 216 12.95 1.33 -14.09
C ARG A 216 12.34 2.02 -15.31
N PRO A 217 12.90 3.17 -15.70
CA PRO A 217 12.58 3.72 -17.00
C PRO A 217 13.06 2.80 -18.13
N PRO A 218 12.42 2.86 -19.31
CA PRO A 218 12.92 2.23 -20.53
C PRO A 218 14.39 2.59 -20.80
N ALA A 219 15.14 1.68 -21.42
CA ALA A 219 16.59 1.86 -21.59
C ALA A 219 16.92 3.11 -22.44
N ASP A 220 16.10 3.35 -23.44
CA ASP A 220 16.09 4.45 -24.40
C ASP A 220 15.51 5.76 -23.84
N SER A 221 14.85 5.73 -22.68
CA SER A 221 14.32 6.95 -22.11
C SER A 221 15.37 7.79 -21.39
N LEU A 222 15.46 9.06 -21.79
CA LEU A 222 16.32 10.07 -21.20
C LEU A 222 15.79 10.57 -19.84
N ASP A 223 14.46 10.65 -19.69
CA ASP A 223 13.83 11.38 -18.57
C ASP A 223 12.90 10.53 -17.71
N GLY A 224 12.88 9.20 -17.87
CA GLY A 224 12.05 8.33 -17.04
C GLY A 224 10.96 7.55 -17.80
N PRO A 225 9.83 7.17 -17.19
CA PRO A 225 9.49 7.37 -15.78
C PRO A 225 10.13 6.30 -14.89
N TRP A 226 10.63 6.72 -13.73
CA TRP A 226 10.80 5.81 -12.59
C TRP A 226 9.45 5.64 -11.92
N LYS A 227 9.11 4.42 -11.48
CA LYS A 227 7.83 4.17 -10.81
C LYS A 227 8.05 3.85 -9.35
N ILE A 228 7.24 4.45 -8.49
CA ILE A 228 7.16 4.10 -7.07
C ILE A 228 5.72 3.78 -6.67
N THR A 229 5.55 2.79 -5.80
CA THR A 229 4.25 2.40 -5.27
C THR A 229 4.08 2.97 -3.85
N PRO A 230 3.18 3.95 -3.62
CA PRO A 230 3.02 4.62 -2.32
C PRO A 230 2.71 3.67 -1.14
N ILE A 231 2.09 2.53 -1.43
CA ILE A 231 1.76 1.49 -0.43
C ILE A 231 3.00 0.99 0.33
N MET A 232 4.20 1.09 -0.25
CA MET A 232 5.48 0.73 0.38
C MET A 232 5.85 1.60 1.58
N TRP A 233 5.13 2.69 1.85
CA TRP A 233 5.36 3.52 3.04
C TRP A 233 4.08 3.71 3.87
N GLY A 234 3.04 2.92 3.59
CA GLY A 234 1.78 3.04 4.31
C GLY A 234 1.07 4.39 4.08
N VAL A 235 1.38 5.11 2.99
CA VAL A 235 0.72 6.37 2.65
C VAL A 235 -0.31 6.13 1.56
N ARG A 236 -1.42 6.87 1.59
CA ARG A 236 -2.41 6.83 0.50
C ARG A 236 -1.81 7.45 -0.78
N PRO A 237 -2.01 6.84 -1.96
CA PRO A 237 -1.42 7.33 -3.20
C PRO A 237 -1.72 8.81 -3.50
N ASN A 238 -2.98 9.21 -3.39
CA ASN A 238 -3.41 10.60 -3.60
C ASN A 238 -2.72 11.59 -2.65
N SER A 239 -2.58 11.24 -1.36
CA SER A 239 -1.93 12.10 -0.37
C SER A 239 -0.43 12.25 -0.65
N LEU A 240 0.26 11.15 -1.00
CA LEU A 240 1.68 11.22 -1.33
C LEU A 240 1.92 12.03 -2.61
N TYR A 241 1.13 11.79 -3.66
CA TYR A 241 1.21 12.53 -4.92
C TYR A 241 0.98 14.03 -4.72
N SER A 242 -0.06 14.40 -3.97
CA SER A 242 -0.38 15.79 -3.66
C SER A 242 0.75 16.47 -2.88
N THR A 243 1.30 15.78 -1.89
CA THR A 243 2.43 16.25 -1.08
C THR A 243 3.66 16.51 -1.95
N MET A 244 4.06 15.52 -2.77
CA MET A 244 5.22 15.64 -3.67
C MET A 244 5.04 16.78 -4.67
N THR A 245 3.85 16.90 -5.26
CA THR A 245 3.53 17.97 -6.21
C THR A 245 3.57 19.36 -5.56
N HIS A 246 3.05 19.49 -4.34
CA HIS A 246 3.07 20.76 -3.62
C HIS A 246 4.48 21.16 -3.18
N LEU A 247 5.25 20.24 -2.59
CA LEU A 247 6.63 20.51 -2.16
C LEU A 247 7.53 20.90 -3.33
N ARG A 248 7.32 20.31 -4.50
CA ARG A 248 8.01 20.73 -5.71
C ARG A 248 7.68 22.18 -6.10
N ALA A 249 6.40 22.55 -6.05
CA ALA A 249 5.93 23.88 -6.43
C ALA A 249 6.25 24.98 -5.41
N ALA A 250 6.65 24.62 -4.19
CA ALA A 250 6.95 25.55 -3.10
C ALA A 250 8.37 25.30 -2.51
N PRO A 251 9.44 25.77 -3.18
CA PRO A 251 10.83 25.54 -2.74
C PRO A 251 11.11 26.04 -1.33
N GLU A 252 10.60 27.24 -1.00
CA GLU A 252 10.78 27.88 0.31
C GLU A 252 10.19 27.05 1.45
N LEU A 253 9.07 26.36 1.18
CA LEU A 253 8.44 25.48 2.16
C LEU A 253 9.32 24.26 2.45
N ARG A 254 10.10 23.75 1.48
CA ARG A 254 10.93 22.55 1.68
C ARG A 254 11.97 22.75 2.78
N ALA A 255 12.57 23.94 2.83
CA ALA A 255 13.57 24.30 3.83
C ALA A 255 12.96 24.55 5.22
N ALA A 256 11.73 25.06 5.28
CA ALA A 256 11.03 25.38 6.54
C ALA A 256 10.01 24.31 6.97
N LEU A 257 9.98 23.16 6.29
CA LEU A 257 8.97 22.15 6.47
C LEU A 257 9.06 21.58 7.89
N THR A 258 7.94 21.53 8.60
CA THR A 258 7.87 20.91 9.93
C THR A 258 7.28 19.51 9.86
N ARG A 259 7.63 18.66 10.83
CA ARG A 259 7.06 17.31 10.95
C ARG A 259 5.52 17.31 11.02
N PRO A 260 4.85 18.19 11.80
CA PRO A 260 3.39 18.25 11.83
C PRO A 260 2.78 18.62 10.48
N GLN A 261 3.36 19.58 9.75
CA GLN A 261 2.90 19.98 8.43
C GLN A 261 3.02 18.84 7.41
N LEU A 262 4.16 18.15 7.37
CA LEU A 262 4.34 17.00 6.48
C LEU A 262 3.37 15.87 6.82
N THR A 263 3.16 15.60 8.11
CA THR A 263 2.18 14.60 8.56
C THR A 263 0.77 14.99 8.10
N ALA A 264 0.39 16.26 8.23
CA ALA A 264 -0.91 16.76 7.78
C ALA A 264 -1.08 16.65 6.26
N MET A 265 -0.06 16.97 5.46
CA MET A 265 -0.12 16.82 4.01
C MET A 265 -0.31 15.35 3.58
N LEU A 266 0.42 14.43 4.22
CA LEU A 266 0.35 13.00 3.92
C LEU A 266 -0.92 12.33 4.49
N THR A 267 -1.59 12.97 5.44
CA THR A 267 -2.85 12.49 6.01
C THR A 267 -3.99 12.84 5.05
N PRO A 268 -4.78 11.85 4.60
CA PRO A 268 -5.92 12.14 3.73
C PRO A 268 -6.97 12.99 4.49
N PRO A 269 -7.67 13.91 3.81
CA PRO A 269 -8.82 14.58 4.39
C PRO A 269 -9.90 13.59 4.89
N PRO A 270 -10.85 14.03 5.74
CA PRO A 270 -11.97 13.18 6.16
C PRO A 270 -12.72 12.58 4.97
N TRP A 271 -13.20 11.34 5.10
CA TRP A 271 -13.91 10.65 4.01
C TRP A 271 -15.16 11.43 3.55
N GLY A 272 -15.86 12.09 4.47
CA GLY A 272 -17.02 12.92 4.14
C GLY A 272 -16.72 14.01 3.10
N THR A 273 -15.50 14.55 3.12
CA THR A 273 -15.01 15.57 2.18
C THR A 273 -14.56 14.97 0.84
N ARG A 274 -14.03 13.74 0.84
CA ARG A 274 -13.49 13.09 -0.36
C ARG A 274 -14.53 12.33 -1.17
N ARG A 275 -15.53 11.74 -0.50
CA ARG A 275 -16.57 10.92 -1.15
C ARG A 275 -17.37 11.68 -2.20
N THR A 276 -17.49 13.01 -2.06
CA THR A 276 -18.17 13.87 -3.03
C THR A 276 -17.44 13.91 -4.38
N LEU A 277 -16.12 13.68 -4.40
CA LEU A 277 -15.32 13.60 -5.61
C LEU A 277 -15.50 12.27 -6.37
N HIS A 278 -16.07 11.25 -5.73
CA HIS A 278 -16.35 9.93 -6.33
C HIS A 278 -17.80 9.77 -6.78
N LEU A 279 -18.67 10.73 -6.44
CA LEU A 279 -20.11 10.68 -6.68
C LEU A 279 -20.56 11.61 -7.81
N ASP A 280 -19.65 12.04 -8.68
CA ASP A 280 -20.01 12.83 -9.86
C ASP A 280 -20.16 11.89 -11.08
N PRO A 281 -21.37 11.35 -11.36
CA PRO A 281 -21.61 10.42 -12.46
C PRO A 281 -21.35 11.04 -13.84
N ALA A 282 -21.24 12.36 -13.94
CA ALA A 282 -20.90 13.04 -15.18
C ALA A 282 -19.48 12.72 -15.68
N LEU A 283 -18.55 12.34 -14.79
CA LEU A 283 -17.17 11.98 -15.17
C LEU A 283 -17.02 10.51 -15.60
N ALA A 284 -18.03 9.67 -15.38
CA ALA A 284 -18.00 8.24 -15.74
C ALA A 284 -18.58 7.97 -17.14
N LEU A 285 -19.23 8.96 -17.77
CA LEU A 285 -19.95 8.80 -19.04
C LEU A 285 -19.18 9.31 -20.27
N ASP A 286 -17.99 9.90 -20.10
CA ASP A 286 -17.16 10.41 -21.22
C ASP A 286 -15.98 9.48 -21.58
N LEU A 287 -16.09 8.18 -21.25
CA LEU A 287 -15.17 7.14 -21.70
C LEU A 287 -15.95 6.02 -22.42
N GLU A 288 -16.69 6.39 -23.45
CA GLU A 288 -17.03 5.51 -24.59
C GLU A 288 -16.38 6.05 -25.87
#